data_AF-A0A8R7TBS5-F1
#
_entry.id   AF-A0A8R7TBS5-F1
#
_cell.length_a   1.000
_cell.length_b   1.000
_cell.length_c   1.000
_cell.angle_alpha   90.00
_cell.angle_beta   90.00
_cell.angle_gamma   90.00
#
_symmetry.space_group_name_H-M   'P 1'
#
loop_
_entity.id
_entity.type
_entity.pdbx_description
1 polymer ?
#
loop_
_entity_poly.entity_id
_entity_poly.type
_entity_poly.pdbx_seq_one_letter_code
_entity_poly.pdbx_strand_id
1 'polypeptide(L)' 'MAGSSSNAASTSSSSSSSTCSKKGGRSQFERMLGDFFKHMIESDTFFAYGDGFKAMNRVVQQFGLKRTLEHIRLTGTLPF' A
#
# COMPACT_ATOMS: atom_id res chain seq x y z
N MET A 1 49.19 -29.60 2.67
CA MET A 1 49.10 -29.32 1.21
C MET A 1 47.66 -29.01 0.87
N ALA A 2 47.49 -28.07 -0.06
CA ALA A 2 46.31 -27.53 -0.75
C ALA A 2 44.91 -28.19 -0.54
N GLY A 3 43.81 -27.45 -0.56
CA GLY A 3 43.67 -26.10 -1.11
C GLY A 3 42.33 -25.43 -0.86
N SER A 4 42.37 -24.11 -0.91
CA SER A 4 41.23 -23.21 -1.01
C SER A 4 40.47 -23.45 -2.31
N SER A 5 39.19 -23.83 -2.21
CA SER A 5 38.26 -23.70 -3.33
C SER A 5 37.59 -22.33 -3.25
N SER A 6 38.20 -21.36 -3.92
CA SER A 6 37.57 -20.08 -4.24
C SER A 6 36.49 -20.31 -5.31
N ASN A 7 35.24 -20.42 -4.89
CA ASN A 7 34.13 -20.43 -5.84
C ASN A 7 33.71 -18.99 -6.13
N ALA A 8 34.23 -18.53 -7.26
CA ALA A 8 33.99 -17.22 -7.84
C ALA A 8 32.51 -17.01 -8.21
N ALA A 9 32.15 -15.73 -8.26
CA ALA A 9 30.84 -15.16 -8.46
C ALA A 9 29.99 -15.78 -9.56
N SER A 10 28.68 -15.85 -9.29
CA SER A 10 27.63 -15.78 -10.30
C SER A 10 26.37 -15.24 -9.63
N THR A 11 26.33 -13.93 -9.35
CA THR A 11 25.07 -13.21 -9.15
C THR A 11 24.37 -13.11 -10.50
N SER A 12 23.68 -14.17 -10.90
CA SER A 12 22.68 -14.09 -11.94
C SER A 12 21.46 -13.40 -11.34
N SER A 13 21.43 -12.07 -11.46
CA SER A 13 20.24 -11.25 -11.28
C SER A 13 19.26 -11.57 -12.40
N SER A 14 18.61 -12.73 -12.32
CA SER A 14 17.48 -13.07 -13.17
C SER A 14 16.29 -12.25 -12.67
N SER A 15 16.14 -11.04 -13.22
CA SER A 15 14.91 -10.27 -13.11
C SER A 15 13.80 -11.07 -13.78
N SER A 16 13.12 -11.92 -13.02
CA SER A 16 11.89 -12.55 -13.45
C SER A 16 10.80 -11.46 -13.47
N SER A 17 10.62 -10.87 -14.65
CA SER A 17 9.39 -10.15 -14.98
C SER A 17 8.23 -11.13 -14.81
N SER A 18 7.56 -11.10 -13.66
CA SER A 18 6.38 -11.91 -13.39
C SER A 18 5.25 -11.39 -14.27
N THR A 19 5.14 -11.94 -15.47
CA THR A 19 3.96 -11.80 -16.33
C THR A 19 2.76 -12.30 -15.55
N CYS A 20 1.78 -11.43 -15.30
CA CYS A 20 0.56 -11.74 -14.58
C CYS A 20 -0.19 -12.88 -15.28
N SER A 21 0.00 -14.10 -14.77
CA SER A 21 -0.69 -15.27 -15.27
C SER A 21 -1.87 -15.53 -14.36
N LYS A 22 -3.07 -15.24 -14.88
CA LYS A 22 -4.39 -15.76 -14.49
C LYS A 22 -4.57 -16.06 -13.00
N LYS A 23 -5.31 -15.20 -12.29
CA LYS A 23 -5.98 -15.38 -10.98
C LYS A 23 -5.98 -16.84 -10.46
N GLY A 24 -4.82 -17.32 -10.02
CA GLY A 24 -4.61 -18.59 -9.37
C GLY A 24 -4.81 -18.39 -7.87
N GLY A 25 -5.30 -19.41 -7.17
CA GLY A 25 -5.63 -19.31 -5.76
C GLY A 25 -4.52 -18.64 -4.96
N ARG A 26 -4.85 -17.51 -4.32
CA ARG A 26 -3.91 -16.70 -3.53
C ARG A 26 -3.09 -17.60 -2.60
N SER A 27 -1.77 -17.49 -2.68
CA SER A 27 -0.83 -18.27 -1.87
C SER A 27 -1.11 -18.07 -0.38
N GLN A 28 -0.84 -19.08 0.45
CA GLN A 28 -0.97 -18.95 1.92
C GLN A 28 -0.17 -17.75 2.44
N PHE A 29 1.00 -17.50 1.84
CA PHE A 29 1.82 -16.34 2.12
C PHE A 29 1.10 -15.02 1.82
N GLU A 30 0.41 -14.91 0.68
CA GLU A 30 -0.34 -13.70 0.30
C GLU A 30 -1.55 -13.45 1.20
N ARG A 31 -2.14 -14.51 1.77
CA ARG A 31 -3.22 -14.39 2.76
C ARG A 31 -2.67 -13.84 4.08
N MET A 32 -1.59 -14.45 4.57
CA MET A 32 -0.91 -14.05 5.81
C MET A 32 -0.36 -12.62 5.72
N LEU A 33 0.13 -12.21 4.54
CA LEU A 33 0.56 -10.84 4.27
C LEU A 33 -0.63 -9.86 4.30
N GLY A 34 -1.78 -10.24 3.74
CA GLY A 34 -3.01 -9.46 3.82
C GLY A 34 -3.53 -9.30 5.25
N ASP A 35 -3.52 -10.39 6.03
CA ASP A 35 -3.92 -10.38 7.43
C ASP A 35 -2.97 -9.54 8.29
N PHE A 36 -1.67 -9.55 7.98
CA PHE A 36 -0.67 -8.69 8.64
C PHE A 36 -0.92 -7.20 8.38
N PHE A 37 -1.16 -6.80 7.12
CA PHE A 37 -1.51 -5.41 6.82
C PHE A 37 -2.83 -4.99 7.44
N LYS A 38 -3.83 -5.87 7.44
CA LYS A 38 -5.12 -5.63 8.08
C LYS A 38 -4.96 -5.40 9.58
N HIS A 39 -4.24 -6.29 10.27
CA HIS A 39 -3.99 -6.15 11.70
C HIS A 39 -3.19 -4.90 12.00
N MET A 40 -2.16 -4.58 11.22
CA MET A 40 -1.43 -3.32 11.39
C MET A 40 -2.36 -2.12 11.23
N ILE A 41 -3.24 -2.06 10.23
CA ILE A 41 -4.17 -0.91 10.09
C ILE A 41 -5.18 -0.83 11.26
N GLU A 42 -5.60 -1.96 11.80
CA GLU A 42 -6.53 -2.01 12.94
C GLU A 42 -5.87 -1.63 14.27
N SER A 43 -4.62 -2.06 14.50
CA SER A 43 -3.88 -1.84 15.74
C SER A 43 -3.06 -0.54 15.74
N ASP A 44 -2.65 -0.09 14.55
CA ASP A 44 -1.75 1.05 14.42
C ASP A 44 -2.56 2.34 14.44
N THR A 45 -2.54 2.96 15.61
CA THR A 45 -3.04 4.31 15.89
C THR A 45 -2.17 5.37 15.22
N PHE A 46 -1.91 5.28 13.91
CA PHE A 46 -1.24 6.36 13.18
C PHE A 46 -2.23 7.53 12.95
N PHE A 47 -2.12 8.52 13.83
CA PHE A 47 -2.85 9.79 13.84
C PHE A 47 -2.91 10.49 12.46
N ALA A 48 -1.86 10.33 11.65
CA ALA A 48 -1.71 11.02 10.37
C ALA A 48 -2.66 10.56 9.26
N TYR A 49 -3.16 9.31 9.28
CA TYR A 49 -3.93 8.76 8.16
C TYR A 49 -5.46 8.79 8.38
N GLY A 50 -5.91 8.79 9.64
CA GLY A 50 -7.33 8.66 9.99
C GLY A 50 -8.12 9.97 10.05
N ASP A 51 -7.52 11.05 10.55
CA ASP A 51 -8.27 12.29 10.85
C ASP A 51 -8.60 13.10 9.60
N GLY A 52 -7.66 13.23 8.67
CA GLY A 52 -7.90 13.87 7.37
C GLY A 52 -8.98 13.14 6.56
N PHE A 53 -8.97 11.80 6.60
CA PHE A 53 -10.00 10.99 5.95
C PHE A 53 -11.37 11.15 6.62
N LYS A 54 -11.45 11.09 7.95
CA LYS A 54 -12.71 11.31 8.69
C LYS A 54 -13.30 12.70 8.43
N ALA A 55 -12.46 13.73 8.43
CA ALA A 55 -12.87 15.10 8.14
C ALA A 55 -13.42 15.20 6.72
N MET A 56 -12.68 14.73 5.72
CA MET A 56 -13.10 14.77 4.33
C MET A 56 -14.38 13.95 4.09
N ASN A 57 -14.52 12.79 4.73
CA ASN A 57 -15.70 11.94 4.59
C ASN A 57 -16.98 12.60 5.14
N ARG A 58 -16.90 13.32 6.27
CA ARG A 58 -18.04 14.09 6.81
C ARG A 58 -18.48 15.19 5.84
N VAL A 59 -17.53 15.91 5.27
CA VAL A 59 -17.77 17.00 4.33
C VAL A 59 -18.37 16.47 3.02
N VAL A 60 -17.88 15.33 2.52
CA VAL A 60 -18.43 14.66 1.33
C VAL A 60 -19.88 14.21 1.56
N GLN A 61 -20.22 13.72 2.76
CA GLN A 61 -21.60 13.36 3.09
C GLN A 61 -22.55 14.57 3.12
N GLN A 62 -22.07 15.74 3.55
CA GLN A 62 -22.89 16.96 3.61
C GLN A 62 -23.03 17.68 2.27
N PHE A 63 -21.92 17.87 1.56
CA PHE A 63 -21.86 18.72 0.37
C PHE A 63 -21.80 17.94 -0.94
N GLY A 64 -21.53 16.64 -0.87
CA GLY A 64 -21.30 15.78 -2.02
C GLY A 64 -19.88 15.91 -2.58
N LEU A 65 -19.37 14.79 -3.08
CA LEU A 65 -17.97 14.65 -3.51
C LEU A 65 -17.53 15.72 -4.53
N LYS A 66 -18.38 16.00 -5.51
CA LYS A 66 -18.07 16.97 -6.58
C LYS A 66 -17.82 18.37 -6.03
N ARG A 67 -18.64 18.83 -5.09
CA ARG A 67 -18.51 20.17 -4.49
C ARG A 67 -17.30 20.25 -3.57
N THR A 68 -17.06 19.21 -2.78
CA THR A 68 -15.89 19.13 -1.90
C THR A 68 -14.58 19.22 -2.70
N LEU A 69 -14.48 18.47 -3.81
CA LEU A 69 -13.28 18.49 -4.66
C LEU A 69 -13.09 19.82 -5.39
N GLU A 70 -14.18 20.45 -5.83
CA GLU A 70 -14.11 21.77 -6.50
C GLU A 70 -13.61 22.85 -5.53
N HIS A 71 -14.12 22.85 -4.30
CA HIS A 71 -13.64 23.74 -3.25
C HIS A 71 -12.16 23.52 -2.95
N ILE A 72 -11.71 22.29 -2.72
CA ILE A 72 -10.29 21.98 -2.48
C ILE A 72 -9.41 22.43 -3.66
N ARG A 73 -9.88 22.32 -4.90
CA ARG A 73 -9.14 22.80 -6.08
C ARG A 73 -9.00 24.32 -6.10
N LEU A 74 -9.98 25.06 -5.60
CA LEU A 74 -9.97 26.52 -5.57
C LEU A 74 -9.24 27.09 -4.35
N THR A 75 -9.47 26.53 -3.16
CA THR A 75 -9.00 27.09 -1.88
C THR A 75 -7.84 26.31 -1.26
N GLY A 76 -7.58 25.09 -1.72
CA GLY A 76 -6.57 24.20 -1.14
C GLY A 76 -6.93 23.64 0.24
N THR A 77 -8.12 23.96 0.76
CA THR A 77 -8.58 23.59 2.11
C THR A 77 -9.88 22.79 2.05
N LEU A 78 -10.18 22.05 3.11
CA LEU A 78 -11.48 21.39 3.23
C LEU A 78 -12.58 22.43 3.45
N PRO A 79 -13.75 22.29 2.80
CA PRO A 79 -14.92 23.08 3.14
C PRO A 79 -15.41 22.72 4.56
N PHE A 80 -15.71 23.73 5.37
CA PHE A 80 -16.22 23.60 6.74
C PHE A 80 -17.74 23.77 6.79
#